data_AF-A0A6C0C0V8-F1
#
_entry.id   AF-A0A6C0C0V8-F1
#
_cell.length_a   1.000
_cell.length_b   1.000
_cell.length_c   1.000
_cell.angle_alpha   90.00
_cell.angle_beta   90.00
_cell.angle_gamma   90.00
#
_symmetry.space_group_name_H-M   'P 1'
#
loop_
_entity.id
_entity.type
_entity.pdbx_description
1 polymer ?
#
loop_
_entity_poly.entity_id
_entity_poly.type
_entity_poly.pdbx_seq_one_letter_code
_entity_poly.pdbx_strand_id
1 'polypeptide(L)' 'MWCQFADIGGVAGEGIHKWRVPGTPTPVVDFTLTLCVAWFIAWICSVSLALTTSLLILLGMFLHAIFCVEIGV' A
#
# COMPACT_ATOMS: atom_id res chain seq x y z
N MET A 1 17.67 -8.06 -0.63
CA MET A 1 16.36 -7.68 -1.22
C MET A 1 16.45 -6.20 -1.60
N TRP A 2 15.57 -5.66 -2.43
CA TRP A 2 15.76 -4.38 -3.14
C TRP A 2 15.67 -3.12 -2.26
N CYS A 3 16.32 -3.10 -1.09
CA CYS A 3 16.26 -2.04 -0.10
C CYS A 3 16.76 -0.68 -0.61
N GLN A 4 17.58 -0.66 -1.66
CA GLN A 4 18.00 0.58 -2.34
C GLN A 4 16.83 1.36 -2.95
N PHE A 5 15.67 0.72 -3.13
CA PHE A 5 14.43 1.33 -3.61
C PHE A 5 13.39 1.50 -2.51
N ALA A 6 13.76 1.38 -1.22
CA ALA A 6 12.83 1.53 -0.09
C ALA A 6 12.07 2.87 -0.15
N ASP A 7 12.75 3.93 -0.56
CA ASP A 7 12.19 5.29 -0.60
C ASP A 7 11.55 5.67 -1.94
N ILE A 8 11.37 4.73 -2.87
CA ILE A 8 10.78 5.03 -4.19
C ILE A 8 9.33 5.55 -4.07
N GLY A 9 8.62 5.11 -3.04
CA GLY A 9 7.28 5.60 -2.68
C GLY A 9 7.30 6.82 -1.76
N GLY A 10 8.47 7.28 -1.32
CA GLY A 10 8.67 8.25 -0.24
C GLY A 10 9.22 7.59 1.02
N VAL A 11 9.66 8.43 1.97
CA VAL A 11 10.29 7.99 3.22
C VAL A 11 9.22 7.65 4.27
N ALA A 12 9.34 6.46 4.89
CA ALA A 12 8.41 6.00 5.92
C ALA A 12 8.42 6.94 7.15
N GLY A 13 7.23 7.32 7.62
CA GLY A 13 7.09 8.24 8.77
C GLY A 13 7.33 9.72 8.45
N GLU A 14 7.71 10.07 7.22
CA GLU A 14 7.90 11.44 6.77
C GLU A 14 6.85 11.86 5.73
N GLY A 15 6.77 13.16 5.42
CA GLY A 15 5.93 13.68 4.34
C GLY A 15 4.45 13.27 4.46
N ILE A 16 3.94 12.57 3.45
CA ILE A 16 2.56 12.03 3.42
C ILE A 16 2.41 10.70 4.18
N HIS A 17 3.50 9.97 4.40
CA HIS A 17 3.53 8.70 5.14
C HIS A 17 3.56 8.88 6.66
N LYS A 18 3.68 10.13 7.16
CA LYS A 18 3.54 10.46 8.57
C LYS A 18 2.10 10.30 9.10
N TRP A 19 1.11 10.46 8.21
CA TRP A 19 -0.30 10.35 8.57
C TRP A 19 -0.68 8.88 8.57
N ARG A 20 -0.96 8.33 9.76
CA ARG A 20 -1.37 6.93 9.94
C ARG A 20 -2.83 6.83 10.32
N VAL A 21 -3.45 5.70 9.99
CA VAL A 21 -4.81 5.39 10.41
C VAL A 21 -4.81 5.24 11.95
N PRO A 22 -5.69 5.93 12.69
CA PRO A 22 -5.72 5.83 14.15
C PRO A 22 -5.88 4.38 14.61
N GLY A 23 -4.99 3.93 15.50
CA GLY A 23 -5.00 2.57 16.03
C GLY A 23 -4.37 1.51 15.13
N THR A 24 -3.82 1.88 13.97
CA THR A 24 -3.02 0.97 13.14
C THR A 24 -1.69 1.61 12.71
N PRO A 25 -0.68 0.78 12.42
CA PRO A 25 0.58 1.25 11.86
C PRO A 25 0.49 1.62 10.37
N THR A 26 -0.66 1.53 9.71
CA THR A 26 -0.76 1.73 8.26
C THR A 26 -0.81 3.23 7.89
N PRO A 27 0.04 3.72 6.97
CA PRO A 27 -0.11 5.06 6.41
C PRO A 27 -1.47 5.24 5.72
N VAL A 28 -2.12 6.38 5.92
CA VAL A 28 -3.42 6.71 5.31
C VAL A 28 -3.31 6.71 3.78
N VAL A 29 -2.15 7.15 3.27
CA VAL A 29 -1.89 7.24 1.83
C VAL A 29 -1.87 5.86 1.18
N ASP A 30 -1.24 4.85 1.79
CA ASP A 30 -1.16 3.49 1.26
C ASP A 30 -2.54 2.87 1.12
N PHE A 31 -3.39 3.00 2.14
CA PHE A 31 -4.76 2.50 2.11
C PHE A 31 -5.59 3.21 1.05
N THR A 32 -5.51 4.55 0.99
CA THR A 32 -6.29 5.36 0.05
C THR A 32 -5.89 5.08 -1.38
N LEU A 33 -4.58 5.04 -1.68
CA LEU A 33 -4.07 4.71 -3.01
C LEU A 33 -4.44 3.29 -3.42
N THR A 34 -4.31 2.33 -2.50
CA THR A 34 -4.71 0.93 -2.77
C THR A 34 -6.17 0.84 -3.16
N LEU A 35 -7.06 1.54 -2.44
CA LEU A 35 -8.49 1.55 -2.75
C LEU A 35 -8.79 2.25 -4.09
N CYS A 36 -8.11 3.36 -4.40
CA CYS A 36 -8.25 4.05 -5.69
C CYS A 36 -7.81 3.15 -6.86
N VAL A 37 -6.66 2.48 -6.73
CA VAL A 37 -6.16 1.54 -7.75
C VAL A 37 -7.08 0.33 -7.87
N ALA A 38 -7.57 -0.22 -6.75
CA ALA A 38 -8.51 -1.33 -6.75
C ALA A 38 -9.81 -0.97 -7.48
N TRP A 39 -10.34 0.22 -7.22
CA TRP A 39 -11.54 0.73 -7.88
C TRP A 39 -11.33 0.89 -9.38
N PHE A 40 -10.21 1.47 -9.80
CA PHE A 40 -9.88 1.64 -11.21
C PHE A 40 -9.74 0.30 -11.94
N ILE A 41 -9.04 -0.68 -11.35
CA ILE A 41 -8.89 -2.02 -11.92
C ILE A 41 -10.23 -2.76 -11.95
N ALA A 42 -11.01 -2.70 -10.87
CA ALA A 42 -12.32 -3.34 -10.80
C ALA A 42 -13.27 -2.78 -11.87
N TRP A 43 -13.22 -1.46 -12.11
CA TRP A 43 -14.00 -0.79 -13.15
C TRP A 43 -13.61 -1.25 -14.57
N ILE A 44 -12.31 -1.31 -14.89
CA ILE A 44 -11.85 -1.73 -16.23
C ILE A 44 -12.09 -3.22 -16.48
N CYS A 45 -11.75 -4.06 -15.51
CA CYS A 45 -11.80 -5.51 -15.68
C CYS A 45 -13.16 -6.13 -15.31
N SER A 46 -14.12 -5.33 -14.83
CA SER A 46 -15.44 -5.80 -14.37
C SER A 46 -15.35 -6.92 -13.32
N VAL A 47 -14.36 -6.84 -12.44
CA VAL A 47 -14.12 -7.80 -11.34
C VAL A 47 -14.61 -7.23 -10.01
N SER A 48 -14.81 -8.11 -9.02
CA SER A 48 -15.24 -7.69 -7.68
C SER A 48 -14.21 -6.76 -7.03
N LEU A 49 -14.65 -5.56 -6.62
CA LEU A 49 -13.82 -4.59 -5.89
C LEU A 49 -13.20 -5.20 -4.63
N ALA A 50 -13.95 -6.02 -3.90
CA ALA A 50 -13.48 -6.68 -2.69
C ALA A 50 -12.34 -7.69 -2.98
N LEU A 51 -12.45 -8.43 -4.09
CA LEU A 51 -11.41 -9.36 -4.53
C LEU A 51 -10.15 -8.59 -4.95
N THR A 52 -10.30 -7.56 -5.80
CA THR A 52 -9.18 -6.74 -6.28
C THR A 52 -8.45 -6.04 -5.13
N THR A 53 -9.20 -5.49 -4.18
CA THR A 53 -8.63 -4.82 -2.99
C THR A 53 -7.84 -5.82 -2.14
N SER A 54 -8.40 -7.01 -1.87
CA SER A 54 -7.70 -8.05 -1.11
C SER A 54 -6.38 -8.47 -1.78
N LEU A 55 -6.39 -8.65 -3.11
CA LEU A 55 -5.20 -9.01 -3.87
C LEU A 55 -4.15 -7.90 -3.86
N LEU A 56 -4.55 -6.63 -4.00
CA LEU A 56 -3.63 -5.49 -3.97
C LEU A 56 -3.03 -5.27 -2.58
N ILE A 57 -3.77 -5.50 -1.50
CA ILE A 57 -3.22 -5.43 -0.14
C ILE A 57 -2.14 -6.50 0.05
N LEU A 58 -2.41 -7.75 -0.37
CA LEU A 58 -1.42 -8.83 -0.31
C LEU A 58 -0.17 -8.49 -1.15
N LEU A 59 -0.38 -7.96 -2.35
CA LEU A 59 0.71 -7.50 -3.22
C LEU A 59 1.51 -6.36 -2.58
N GLY A 60 0.84 -5.39 -1.96
CA GLY A 60 1.48 -4.26 -1.28
C GLY A 60 2.35 -4.72 -0.11
N MET A 61 1.86 -5.64 0.73
CA MET A 61 2.67 -6.23 1.80
C MET A 61 3.90 -6.98 1.25
N PHE A 62 3.72 -7.72 0.16
CA PHE A 62 4.83 -8.41 -0.51
C PHE A 62 5.88 -7.41 -1.06
N LEU A 63 5.44 -6.31 -1.67
CA LEU A 63 6.32 -5.26 -2.16
C LEU A 63 7.06 -4.55 -1.02
N HIS A 64 6.38 -4.19 0.07
CA HIS A 64 7.03 -3.60 1.24
C HIS A 64 8.07 -4.53 1.84
N ALA A 65 7.77 -5.83 1.93
CA ALA A 65 8.75 -6.82 2.36
C ALA A 65 9.97 -6.79 1.44
N ILE A 66 9.78 -6.89 0.11
CA ILE A 66 10.88 -6.91 -0.88
C ILE A 66 11.74 -5.64 -0.86
N PHE A 67 11.12 -4.48 -0.66
CA PHE A 67 11.81 -3.20 -0.59
C PHE A 67 12.35 -2.87 0.80
N CYS A 68 12.24 -3.79 1.75
CA CYS A 68 12.74 -3.60 3.12
C CYS A 68 12.07 -2.41 3.83
N VAL A 69 10.83 -2.08 3.44
CA VAL A 69 10.02 -1.03 4.06
C VAL A 69 9.35 -1.64 5.28
N GLU A 70 9.50 -0.98 6.43
CA GLU A 70 8.94 -1.44 7.69
C GLU A 70 7.41 -1.42 7.63
N ILE A 71 6.83 -2.61 7.49
CA ILE A 71 5.42 -2.86 7.69
C ILE A 71 5.25 -2.88 9.20
N GLY A 72 4.94 -1.74 9.82
CA GLY A 72 4.67 -1.73 11.25
C GLY A 72 3.58 -2.78 11.51
N VAL A 73 3.86 -3.73 12.39
CA VAL A 73 2.90 -4.70 12.91
C VAL A 73 2.83 -4.48 14.41
#